data_AF-A0A7K2BWP3-F1
#
_entry.id   AF-A0A7K2BWP3-F1
#
_cell.length_a   1.000
_cell.length_b   1.000
_cell.length_c   1.000
_cell.angle_alpha   90.00
_cell.angle_beta   90.00
_cell.angle_gamma   90.00
#
_symmetry.space_group_name_H-M   'P 1'
#
loop_
_entity.id
_entity.type
_entity.pdbx_description
1 polymer ?
#
loop_
_entity_poly.entity_id
_entity_poly.type
_entity_poly.pdbx_seq_one_letter_code
_entity_poly.pdbx_strand_id
1 'polypeptide(L)'
;HGYLDGVPIGDVRRFESELLDWFRSREAATLAEIRDSGAISDTDDFDARVKAFADQFETSDAVAGTEPDAVEQGAEQATMVDAETTLPEEDLSRDEG
;
A
#
# COMPACT_ATOMS: atom_id res chain seq x y z
N HIS A 1 -6.85 8.70 20.09
CA HIS A 1 -5.70 8.45 19.19
C HIS A 1 -5.94 9.24 17.92
N GLY A 2 -5.15 10.28 17.65
CA GLY A 2 -5.35 11.18 16.50
C GLY A 2 -4.57 10.73 15.26
N TYR A 3 -4.95 9.61 14.63
CA TYR A 3 -4.17 9.05 13.51
C TYR A 3 -4.19 9.91 12.24
N LEU A 4 -5.22 10.74 12.09
CA LEU A 4 -5.39 11.63 10.94
C LEU A 4 -4.87 13.05 11.21
N ASP A 5 -4.30 13.32 12.38
CA ASP A 5 -3.84 14.68 12.75
C ASP A 5 -2.71 15.17 11.82
N GLY A 6 -1.87 14.24 11.34
CA GLY A 6 -0.83 14.51 10.34
C GLY A 6 -1.28 14.42 8.88
N VAL A 7 -2.55 14.10 8.61
CA VAL A 7 -3.07 13.92 7.24
C VAL A 7 -3.79 15.19 6.80
N PRO A 8 -3.36 15.86 5.71
CA PRO A 8 -4.04 17.04 5.21
C PRO A 8 -5.45 16.68 4.73
N ILE A 9 -6.40 17.61 4.87
CA ILE A 9 -7.81 17.34 4.58
C ILE A 9 -8.07 16.89 3.12
N GLY A 10 -7.20 17.31 2.20
CA GLY A 10 -7.23 16.88 0.79
C GLY A 10 -6.92 15.39 0.59
N ASP A 11 -6.16 14.78 1.51
CA ASP A 11 -5.76 13.37 1.43
C ASP A 11 -6.61 12.45 2.29
N VAL A 12 -7.49 12.96 3.16
CA VAL A 12 -8.30 12.13 4.08
C VAL A 12 -9.10 11.06 3.35
N ARG A 13 -9.70 11.40 2.20
CA ARG A 13 -10.46 10.45 1.37
C ARG A 13 -9.58 9.37 0.75
N ARG A 14 -8.35 9.74 0.38
CA ARG A 14 -7.36 8.81 -0.19
C ARG A 14 -6.88 7.86 0.90
N PHE A 15 -6.49 8.41 2.05
CA PHE A 15 -6.10 7.67 3.25
C PHE A 15 -7.16 6.63 3.64
N GLU A 16 -8.44 7.04 3.74
CA GLU A 16 -9.54 6.13 4.09
C GLU A 16 -9.64 4.98 3.09
N SER A 17 -9.57 5.28 1.79
CA SER A 17 -9.72 4.29 0.73
C SER A 17 -8.58 3.27 0.74
N GLU A 18 -7.34 3.74 0.88
CA GLU A 18 -6.16 2.90 0.92
C GLU A 18 -6.05 2.09 2.21
N LEU A 19 -6.39 2.68 3.36
CA LEU A 19 -6.46 1.98 4.64
C LEU A 19 -7.45 0.80 4.55
N LEU A 20 -8.64 1.05 4.02
CA LEU A 20 -9.66 0.00 3.85
C LEU A 20 -9.22 -1.08 2.87
N ASP A 21 -8.52 -0.72 1.80
CA ASP A 21 -7.97 -1.69 0.84
C ASP A 21 -6.88 -2.56 1.47
N TRP A 22 -5.95 -1.95 2.21
CA TRP A 22 -4.89 -2.64 2.95
C TRP A 22 -5.46 -3.61 3.99
N PHE A 23 -6.47 -3.18 4.75
CA PHE A 23 -7.18 -4.06 5.68
C PHE A 23 -7.95 -5.17 4.95
N ARG A 24 -8.54 -4.91 3.77
CA ARG A 24 -9.22 -5.98 3.00
C ARG A 24 -8.25 -6.99 2.41
N SER A 25 -7.04 -6.58 2.04
CA SER A 25 -6.04 -7.50 1.47
C SER A 25 -5.35 -8.35 2.53
N ARG A 26 -5.07 -7.80 3.72
CA ARG A 26 -4.29 -8.47 4.77
C ARG A 26 -5.14 -8.95 5.95
N GLU A 27 -6.21 -8.25 6.26
CA GLU A 27 -7.02 -8.37 7.49
C GLU A 27 -8.49 -8.65 7.20
N ALA A 28 -8.79 -9.32 6.08
CA ALA A 28 -10.16 -9.63 5.67
C ALA A 28 -10.95 -10.40 6.76
N ALA A 29 -10.27 -11.30 7.47
CA ALA A 29 -10.86 -12.07 8.57
C ALA A 29 -11.25 -11.17 9.74
N THR A 30 -10.35 -10.26 10.15
CA THR A 30 -10.60 -9.27 11.21
C THR A 30 -11.78 -8.37 10.86
N LEU A 31 -11.86 -7.90 9.60
CA LEU A 31 -13.01 -7.13 9.13
C LEU A 31 -14.31 -7.95 9.11
N ALA A 32 -14.25 -9.23 8.76
CA ALA A 32 -15.41 -10.11 8.77
C ALA A 32 -15.95 -10.35 10.21
N GLU A 33 -15.05 -10.56 11.16
CA GLU A 33 -15.38 -10.67 12.59
C GLU A 33 -16.00 -9.39 13.14
N ILE A 34 -15.46 -8.22 12.80
CA ILE A 34 -16.03 -6.92 13.18
C ILE A 34 -17.43 -6.76 12.55
N ARG A 35 -17.62 -7.20 11.30
CA ARG A 35 -18.91 -7.14 10.62
C ARG A 35 -19.97 -8.00 11.30
N ASP A 36 -19.58 -9.18 11.77
CA ASP A 36 -20.48 -10.14 12.41
C ASP A 36 -20.78 -9.77 13.86
N SER A 37 -19.73 -9.47 14.64
CA SER A 37 -19.85 -9.12 16.06
C SER A 37 -20.35 -7.70 16.32
N GLY A 38 -20.11 -6.77 15.38
CA GLY A 38 -20.34 -5.34 15.56
C GLY A 38 -19.37 -4.67 16.53
N ALA A 39 -18.30 -5.36 16.94
CA ALA A 39 -17.31 -4.86 17.88
C ALA A 39 -15.88 -5.18 17.42
N ILE A 40 -14.94 -4.35 17.84
CA ILE A 40 -13.51 -4.63 17.66
C ILE A 40 -13.06 -5.38 18.92
N SER A 41 -12.90 -6.70 18.79
CA SER A 41 -12.50 -7.58 19.91
C SER A 41 -11.12 -7.25 20.45
N ASP A 42 -10.17 -6.92 19.57
CA ASP A 42 -8.80 -6.54 19.95
C ASP A 42 -8.52 -5.12 19.44
N THR A 43 -8.76 -4.14 20.32
CA THR A 43 -8.59 -2.73 19.96
C THR A 43 -7.11 -2.34 19.86
N ASP A 44 -6.23 -2.96 20.64
CA ASP A 44 -4.79 -2.67 20.65
C ASP A 44 -4.11 -3.12 19.35
N ASP A 45 -4.45 -4.33 18.89
CA ASP A 45 -4.02 -4.85 17.60
C ASP A 45 -4.55 -4.00 16.43
N PHE A 46 -5.83 -3.59 16.50
CA PHE A 46 -6.42 -2.70 15.50
C PHE A 46 -5.70 -1.34 15.46
N ASP A 47 -5.40 -0.77 16.63
CA ASP A 47 -4.60 0.46 16.79
C ASP A 47 -3.22 0.33 16.12
N ALA A 48 -2.52 -0.76 16.42
CA ALA A 48 -1.18 -1.03 15.93
C ALA A 48 -1.17 -1.13 14.39
N ARG A 49 -2.19 -1.75 13.82
CA ARG A 49 -2.36 -1.88 12.36
C ARG A 49 -2.70 -0.55 11.68
N VAL A 50 -3.59 0.24 12.26
CA VAL A 50 -3.89 1.59 11.76
C VAL A 50 -2.63 2.47 11.82
N LYS A 51 -1.86 2.39 12.91
CA LYS A 51 -0.59 3.11 13.04
C LYS A 51 0.43 2.64 12.01
N ALA A 52 0.55 1.33 11.80
CA ALA A 52 1.47 0.78 10.79
C ALA A 52 1.16 1.31 9.39
N PHE A 53 -0.13 1.36 9.00
CA PHE A 53 -0.55 1.95 7.74
C PHE A 53 -0.29 3.47 7.68
N ALA A 54 -0.57 4.20 8.76
CA ALA A 54 -0.37 5.64 8.80
C ALA A 54 1.11 6.05 8.65
N ASP A 55 2.03 5.22 9.16
CA ASP A 55 3.48 5.45 9.09
C ASP A 55 4.02 5.35 7.65
N GLN A 56 3.43 4.47 6.84
CA GLN A 56 3.79 4.24 5.44
C GLN A 56 3.00 5.10 4.43
N PHE A 57 2.04 5.91 4.87
CA PHE A 57 1.21 6.71 3.98
C PHE A 57 1.84 8.06 3.65
N GLU A 58 2.19 8.28 2.39
CA GLU A 58 2.80 9.53 1.92
C GLU A 58 1.74 10.59 1.59
N THR A 59 1.60 11.63 2.42
CA THR A 59 0.65 12.73 2.14
C THR A 59 1.11 13.61 0.98
N SER A 60 0.18 14.26 0.28
CA SER A 60 0.50 15.18 -0.81
C SER A 60 1.20 16.47 -0.35
N ASP A 61 1.16 16.77 0.95
CA ASP A 61 1.84 17.92 1.56
C ASP A 61 3.20 17.54 2.19
N ALA A 62 3.67 16.29 2.04
CA ALA A 62 4.90 15.77 2.66
C ALA A 62 6.22 16.42 2.19
N VAL A 63 6.15 17.59 1.56
CA VAL A 63 7.28 18.46 1.19
C VAL A 63 7.51 19.61 2.18
N ALA A 64 7.32 19.42 3.50
CA ALA A 64 8.02 20.19 4.53
C ALA A 64 7.71 19.69 5.96
N GLY A 65 8.61 18.89 6.55
CA GLY A 65 8.93 19.07 7.97
C GLY A 65 8.33 18.13 9.01
N THR A 66 8.02 16.88 8.68
CA THR A 66 8.17 15.80 9.66
C THR A 66 8.54 14.53 8.90
N GLU A 67 9.75 14.03 9.14
CA GLU A 67 10.17 12.71 8.66
C GLU A 67 9.35 11.68 9.44
N PRO A 68 8.40 10.93 8.84
CA PRO A 68 8.21 9.56 9.29
C PRO A 68 9.49 8.81 8.91
N ASP A 69 9.97 7.94 9.80
CA ASP A 69 11.04 7.00 9.49
C ASP A 69 10.49 6.05 8.41
N ALA A 70 10.54 6.49 7.16
CA ALA A 70 10.15 5.71 6.01
C ALA A 70 11.18 4.59 5.86
N VAL A 71 10.97 3.49 6.59
CA VAL A 71 11.61 2.23 6.27
C VAL A 71 11.16 1.88 4.86
N GLU A 72 12.11 1.98 3.95
CA GLU A 72 12.09 1.59 2.54
C GLU A 72 11.38 0.25 2.31
N GLN A 73 10.04 0.25 2.27
CA GLN A 73 9.23 -0.87 1.78
C GLN A 73 9.00 -0.70 0.29
N GLY A 74 10.11 -0.74 -0.45
CA GLY A 74 10.14 -0.60 -1.90
C GLY A 74 11.30 -1.36 -2.55
N ALA A 75 11.90 -2.34 -1.87
CA ALA A 75 12.61 -3.39 -2.57
C ALA A 75 11.58 -4.41 -3.08
N GLU A 76 10.75 -3.99 -4.03
CA GLU A 76 10.36 -4.90 -5.08
C GLU A 76 11.65 -5.38 -5.73
N GLN A 77 12.15 -6.53 -5.28
CA GLN A 77 13.06 -7.30 -6.11
C GLN A 77 12.21 -7.68 -7.32
N ALA A 78 12.24 -6.82 -8.35
CA ALA A 78 12.12 -7.25 -9.72
C ALA A 78 13.17 -8.35 -9.86
N THR A 79 12.73 -9.58 -9.59
CA THR A 79 13.44 -10.77 -10.04
C THR A 79 13.46 -10.59 -11.55
N MET A 80 14.59 -10.06 -12.04
CA MET A 80 14.92 -10.09 -13.43
C MET A 80 14.98 -11.58 -13.74
N VAL A 81 13.87 -12.10 -14.26
CA VAL A 81 13.80 -13.45 -14.79
C VAL A 81 14.71 -13.41 -16.00
N ASP A 82 15.96 -13.84 -15.82
CA ASP A 82 16.84 -14.21 -16.92
C ASP A 82 16.24 -15.48 -17.54
N ALA A 83 15.16 -15.27 -18.27
CA ALA A 83 14.58 -16.30 -19.10
C ALA A 83 15.53 -16.46 -20.29
N GLU A 84 16.41 -17.45 -20.21
CA GLU A 84 17.01 -18.20 -21.32
C GLU A 84 15.88 -18.86 -22.17
N THR A 85 14.95 -18.04 -22.64
CA THR A 85 13.70 -18.34 -23.34
C THR A 85 13.13 -17.06 -23.97
N THR A 86 13.87 -15.94 -23.98
CA THR A 86 13.56 -14.89 -24.93
C THR A 86 13.76 -15.45 -26.33
N LEU A 87 12.69 -15.47 -27.12
CA LEU A 87 12.79 -15.70 -28.56
C LEU A 87 13.83 -14.72 -29.11
N PRO A 88 14.78 -15.13 -29.96
CA PRO A 88 15.52 -14.16 -30.74
C PRO A 88 14.48 -13.40 -31.58
N GLU A 89 14.51 -12.07 -31.49
CA GLU A 89 13.87 -11.24 -32.50
C GLU A 89 14.61 -11.50 -33.83
N GLU A 90 14.17 -12.53 -34.56
CA GLU A 90 14.54 -12.69 -35.95
C GLU A 90 13.90 -11.51 -36.71
N ASP A 91 14.75 -10.60 -37.17
CA ASP A 91 14.43 -9.48 -38.05
C ASP A 91 13.65 -9.99 -39.27
N LEU A 92 12.31 -9.93 -39.18
CA LEU A 92 11.45 -10.15 -40.33
C LEU A 92 11.59 -8.94 -41.25
N SER A 93 12.56 -9.04 -42.16
CA SER A 93 12.77 -8.12 -43.27
C SER A 93 11.43 -7.82 -43.96
N ARG A 94 10.92 -6.60 -43.81
CA ARG A 94 9.77 -6.11 -44.57
C ARG A 94 10.25 -5.67 -45.95
N ASP A 95 10.05 -6.57 -46.91
CA ASP A 95 10.11 -6.32 -48.34
C ASP A 95 9.05 -5.28 -48.72
N GLU A 96 9.47 -4.09 -49.17
CA GLU A 96 8.58 -3.10 -49.81
C GLU A 96 9.25 -2.60 -51.11
N GLY A 97 8.80 -3.16 -52.24
CA GLY A 97 8.59 -2.45 -53.52
C GLY A 97 9.79 -2.15 -54.42
#